data_AF-A0A2E3AHR2-F1
#
_entry.id   AF-A0A2E3AHR2-F1
#
_cell.length_a   1.000
_cell.length_b   1.000
_cell.length_c   1.000
_cell.angle_alpha   90.00
_cell.angle_beta   90.00
_cell.angle_gamma   90.00
#
_symmetry.space_group_name_H-M   'P 1'
#
loop_
_entity.id
_entity.type
_entity.pdbx_description
1 polymer ?
#
loop_
_entity_poly.entity_id
_entity_poly.type
_entity_poly.pdbx_seq_one_letter_code
_entity_poly.pdbx_strand_id
1 'polypeptide(L)'
;MKKNRFIYIVLLLLIFSTGCRKKVVATDIDSSEYGWLLYEQGKYIESNSWFINAVIQDSMFSDGYNGLGWSYGQIGEIDSSISSFSKGIIKASTDSSWSFKQLKLQDPPHEPEKELLAGLALAYHASNKHNLSIEKGLDFLDLVNDASYNVTMGSPNWSFSRNQSINSKDIIWALSSSYFATGKYNESLEYINKLNTIAVNYDLSDVHGVQNLAAEIARIRSTL
;
A
#
# COMPACT_ATOMS: atom_id res chain seq x y z
N MET A 1 -47.33 -28.61 -41.92
CA MET A 1 -46.00 -28.91 -41.34
C MET A 1 -44.87 -27.99 -41.83
N LYS A 2 -44.79 -27.58 -43.11
CA LYS A 2 -43.72 -26.68 -43.61
C LYS A 2 -43.75 -25.25 -43.03
N LYS A 3 -44.93 -24.69 -42.76
CA LYS A 3 -45.10 -23.31 -42.24
C LYS A 3 -44.56 -23.14 -40.80
N ASN A 4 -44.71 -24.17 -39.95
CA ASN A 4 -44.17 -24.15 -38.59
C ASN A 4 -42.63 -24.26 -38.57
N ARG A 5 -42.02 -25.05 -39.47
CA ARG A 5 -40.55 -25.11 -39.62
C ARG A 5 -39.94 -23.76 -40.01
N PHE A 6 -40.61 -23.00 -40.87
CA PHE A 6 -40.15 -21.65 -41.25
C PHE A 6 -40.17 -20.68 -40.06
N ILE A 7 -41.21 -20.74 -39.23
CA ILE A 7 -41.32 -19.92 -38.01
C ILE A 7 -40.20 -20.25 -37.02
N TYR A 8 -39.86 -21.52 -36.81
CA TYR A 8 -38.75 -21.91 -35.93
C TYR A 8 -37.39 -21.47 -36.47
N ILE A 9 -37.18 -21.48 -37.79
CA ILE A 9 -35.95 -21.00 -38.42
C ILE A 9 -35.80 -19.48 -38.24
N VAL A 10 -36.89 -18.72 -38.41
CA VAL A 10 -36.89 -17.26 -38.20
C VAL A 10 -36.66 -16.90 -36.72
N LEU A 11 -37.27 -17.64 -35.78
CA LEU A 11 -37.04 -17.47 -34.34
C LEU A 11 -35.60 -17.79 -33.93
N LEU A 12 -34.99 -18.84 -34.50
CA LEU A 12 -33.57 -19.17 -34.26
C LEU A 12 -32.63 -18.07 -34.78
N LEU A 13 -32.89 -17.53 -35.96
CA LEU A 13 -32.09 -16.43 -36.53
C LEU A 13 -32.18 -15.14 -35.72
N LEU A 14 -33.34 -14.86 -35.11
CA LEU A 14 -33.55 -13.70 -34.23
C LEU A 14 -32.78 -13.79 -32.91
N ILE A 15 -32.53 -15.00 -32.40
CA ILE A 15 -31.72 -15.23 -31.18
C ILE A 15 -30.24 -14.95 -31.44
N PHE A 16 -29.75 -15.15 -32.66
CA PHE A 16 -28.35 -14.83 -33.03
C PHE A 16 -28.14 -13.37 -33.45
N SER A 17 -29.18 -12.64 -33.85
CA SER A 17 -29.06 -11.23 -34.26
C SER A 17 -29.03 -10.22 -33.10
N THR A 18 -29.35 -10.64 -31.87
CA THR A 18 -29.33 -9.77 -30.68
C THR A 18 -28.06 -9.90 -29.83
N GLY A 19 -27.10 -10.72 -30.27
CA GLY A 19 -25.82 -10.94 -29.59
C GLY A 19 -24.78 -9.84 -29.79
N CYS A 20 -25.16 -8.56 -29.76
CA CYS A 20 -24.18 -7.48 -29.63
C CYS A 20 -23.65 -7.46 -28.20
N ARG A 21 -22.65 -8.30 -27.88
CA ARG A 21 -21.83 -8.11 -26.67
C ARG A 21 -21.15 -6.75 -26.85
N LYS A 22 -21.61 -5.75 -26.09
CA LYS A 22 -20.92 -4.46 -25.97
C LYS A 22 -19.47 -4.79 -25.58
N LYS A 23 -18.47 -4.30 -26.33
CA LYS A 23 -17.08 -4.41 -25.91
C LYS A 23 -16.96 -3.66 -24.59
N VAL A 24 -16.92 -4.40 -23.48
CA VAL A 24 -16.63 -3.83 -22.16
C VAL A 24 -15.14 -3.55 -22.16
N VAL A 25 -14.79 -2.27 -22.26
CA VAL A 25 -13.42 -1.80 -22.03
C VAL A 25 -13.31 -1.61 -20.53
N ALA A 26 -12.39 -2.33 -19.88
CA ALA A 26 -12.12 -2.15 -18.46
C ALA A 26 -11.79 -0.68 -18.18
N THR A 27 -12.36 -0.12 -17.11
CA THR A 27 -11.98 1.19 -16.59
C THR A 27 -10.69 1.09 -15.76
N ASP A 28 -10.15 2.25 -15.39
CA ASP A 28 -9.01 2.40 -14.47
C ASP A 28 -9.32 1.77 -13.10
N ILE A 29 -10.55 1.95 -12.63
CA ILE A 29 -11.09 1.29 -11.44
C ILE A 29 -11.15 -0.22 -11.64
N ASP A 30 -11.77 -0.71 -12.72
CA ASP A 30 -11.86 -2.17 -12.97
C ASP A 30 -10.47 -2.82 -13.06
N SER A 31 -9.53 -2.13 -13.71
CA SER A 31 -8.15 -2.59 -13.86
C SER A 31 -7.43 -2.64 -12.51
N SER A 32 -7.61 -1.62 -11.66
CA SER A 32 -6.96 -1.57 -10.35
C SER A 32 -7.56 -2.56 -9.36
N GLU A 33 -8.89 -2.73 -9.32
CA GLU A 33 -9.53 -3.74 -8.47
C GLU A 33 -9.09 -5.15 -8.85
N TYR A 34 -8.96 -5.45 -10.14
CA TYR A 34 -8.40 -6.74 -10.57
C TYR A 34 -6.90 -6.86 -10.24
N GLY A 35 -6.15 -5.76 -10.33
CA GLY A 35 -4.76 -5.68 -9.86
C GLY A 35 -4.63 -6.02 -8.38
N TRP A 36 -5.50 -5.46 -7.52
CA TRP A 36 -5.52 -5.75 -6.09
C TRP A 36 -5.91 -7.20 -5.79
N LEU A 37 -6.90 -7.76 -6.49
CA LEU A 37 -7.23 -9.18 -6.37
C LEU A 37 -6.02 -10.08 -6.65
N LEU A 38 -5.20 -9.74 -7.64
CA LEU A 38 -3.96 -10.47 -7.94
C LEU A 38 -2.87 -10.23 -6.88
N TYR A 39 -2.76 -9.00 -6.37
CA TYR A 39 -1.83 -8.65 -5.30
C TYR A 39 -2.09 -9.49 -4.03
N GLU A 40 -3.36 -9.60 -3.63
CA GLU A 40 -3.80 -10.38 -2.47
C GLU A 40 -3.54 -11.88 -2.65
N GLN A 41 -3.48 -12.37 -3.90
CA GLN A 41 -3.09 -13.74 -4.25
C GLN A 41 -1.56 -13.95 -4.32
N GLY A 42 -0.75 -12.92 -4.05
CA GLY A 42 0.71 -12.96 -4.17
C GLY A 42 1.22 -12.92 -5.61
N LYS A 43 0.37 -12.62 -6.59
CA LYS A 43 0.71 -12.56 -8.02
C LYS A 43 1.16 -11.16 -8.40
N TYR A 44 2.28 -10.73 -7.83
CA TYR A 44 2.70 -9.33 -7.88
C TYR A 44 3.09 -8.85 -9.29
N ILE A 45 3.64 -9.72 -10.15
CA ILE A 45 4.02 -9.37 -11.52
C ILE A 45 2.77 -9.12 -12.38
N GLU A 46 1.78 -10.00 -12.28
CA GLU A 46 0.50 -9.86 -12.98
C GLU A 46 -0.27 -8.65 -12.44
N SER A 47 -0.34 -8.52 -11.11
CA SER A 47 -0.92 -7.36 -10.43
C SER A 47 -0.34 -6.04 -10.94
N ASN A 48 1.00 -5.94 -11.00
CA ASN A 48 1.69 -4.77 -11.55
C ASN A 48 1.25 -4.45 -12.98
N SER A 49 1.08 -5.46 -13.83
CA SER A 49 0.64 -5.27 -15.22
C SER A 49 -0.75 -4.65 -15.32
N TRP A 50 -1.66 -4.98 -14.39
CA TRP A 50 -3.00 -4.40 -14.34
C TRP A 50 -3.01 -2.96 -13.84
N PHE A 51 -2.15 -2.63 -12.88
CA PHE A 51 -1.99 -1.25 -12.45
C PHE A 51 -1.32 -0.37 -13.52
N ILE A 52 -0.41 -0.92 -14.33
CA ILE A 52 0.10 -0.22 -15.53
C ILE A 52 -1.06 0.14 -16.46
N ASN A 53 -1.98 -0.80 -16.71
CA ASN A 53 -3.15 -0.54 -17.55
C ASN A 53 -4.04 0.56 -16.95
N ALA A 54 -4.27 0.55 -15.64
CA ALA A 54 -5.06 1.58 -14.97
C ALA A 54 -4.46 2.98 -15.18
N VAL A 55 -3.14 3.13 -15.00
CA VAL A 55 -2.43 4.41 -15.20
C VAL A 55 -2.39 4.82 -16.68
N ILE A 56 -2.36 3.88 -17.62
CA ILE A 56 -2.47 4.17 -19.06
C ILE A 56 -3.86 4.71 -19.40
N GLN A 57 -4.91 4.17 -18.78
CA GLN A 57 -6.30 4.58 -19.03
C GLN A 57 -6.60 5.94 -18.41
N ASP A 58 -6.15 6.16 -17.17
CA ASP A 58 -6.19 7.47 -16.53
C ASP A 58 -4.88 7.74 -15.77
N SER A 59 -4.07 8.63 -16.34
CA SER A 59 -2.79 9.03 -15.75
C SER A 59 -2.91 9.83 -14.45
N MET A 60 -4.11 10.28 -14.08
CA MET A 60 -4.42 10.94 -12.82
C MET A 60 -4.90 9.96 -11.74
N PHE A 61 -5.23 8.72 -12.10
CA PHE A 61 -5.78 7.75 -11.16
C PHE A 61 -4.74 7.26 -10.15
N SER A 62 -4.80 7.84 -8.95
CA SER A 62 -3.78 7.63 -7.90
C SER A 62 -3.70 6.19 -7.39
N ASP A 63 -4.81 5.44 -7.37
CA ASP A 63 -4.78 4.06 -6.90
C ASP A 63 -4.01 3.12 -7.84
N GLY A 64 -3.97 3.44 -9.15
CA GLY A 64 -3.09 2.75 -10.08
C GLY A 64 -1.62 2.88 -9.68
N TYR A 65 -1.18 4.09 -9.30
CA TYR A 65 0.19 4.29 -8.80
C TYR A 65 0.43 3.67 -7.42
N ASN A 66 -0.59 3.61 -6.56
CA ASN A 66 -0.55 2.91 -5.28
C ASN A 66 -0.28 1.43 -5.47
N GLY A 67 -1.07 0.78 -6.32
CA GLY A 67 -0.90 -0.62 -6.69
C GLY A 67 0.46 -0.92 -7.33
N LEU A 68 0.96 -0.05 -8.21
CA LEU A 68 2.33 -0.16 -8.75
C LEU A 68 3.37 -0.11 -7.64
N GLY A 69 3.26 0.85 -6.72
CA GLY A 69 4.20 1.02 -5.61
C GLY A 69 4.32 -0.24 -4.75
N TRP A 70 3.19 -0.76 -4.30
CA TRP A 70 3.14 -1.98 -3.49
C TRP A 70 3.59 -3.21 -4.26
N SER A 71 3.16 -3.37 -5.52
CA SER A 71 3.56 -4.52 -6.35
C SER A 71 5.06 -4.53 -6.63
N TYR A 72 5.66 -3.40 -7.02
CA TYR A 72 7.11 -3.30 -7.21
C TYR A 72 7.88 -3.56 -5.92
N GLY A 73 7.37 -3.10 -4.77
CA GLY A 73 7.97 -3.37 -3.47
C GLY A 73 8.06 -4.87 -3.18
N GLN A 74 7.00 -5.61 -3.46
CA GLN A 74 6.97 -7.07 -3.30
C GLN A 74 7.83 -7.83 -4.32
N ILE A 75 7.96 -7.29 -5.54
CA ILE A 75 8.86 -7.85 -6.57
C ILE A 75 10.34 -7.62 -6.19
N GLY A 76 10.64 -6.62 -5.36
CA GLY A 76 12.00 -6.21 -4.99
C GLY A 76 12.55 -5.07 -5.86
N GLU A 77 11.75 -4.50 -6.75
CA GLU A 77 12.10 -3.37 -7.61
C GLU A 77 11.90 -2.04 -6.86
N ILE A 78 12.71 -1.84 -5.81
CA ILE A 78 12.47 -0.78 -4.82
C ILE A 78 12.50 0.63 -5.43
N ASP A 79 13.37 0.91 -6.40
CA ASP A 79 13.41 2.24 -7.05
C ASP A 79 12.13 2.52 -7.87
N SER A 80 11.57 1.49 -8.53
CA SER A 80 10.28 1.58 -9.24
C SER A 80 9.12 1.75 -8.26
N SER A 81 9.20 1.11 -7.09
CA SER A 81 8.25 1.29 -5.98
C SER A 81 8.25 2.74 -5.49
N ILE A 82 9.42 3.30 -5.18
CA ILE A 82 9.58 4.71 -4.76
C ILE A 82 9.04 5.68 -5.83
N SER A 83 9.36 5.44 -7.11
CA SER A 83 8.91 6.28 -8.21
C SER A 83 7.38 6.29 -8.32
N SER A 84 6.77 5.11 -8.21
CA SER A 84 5.32 4.93 -8.28
C SER A 84 4.63 5.63 -7.11
N PHE A 85 5.07 5.39 -5.88
CA PHE A 85 4.52 6.06 -4.70
C PHE A 85 4.63 7.58 -4.79
N SER A 86 5.80 8.11 -5.16
CA SER A 86 6.02 9.56 -5.27
C SER A 86 5.09 10.20 -6.32
N LYS A 87 4.90 9.55 -7.48
CA LYS A 87 3.95 10.01 -8.50
C LYS A 87 2.52 9.94 -7.98
N GLY A 88 2.15 8.83 -7.35
CA GLY A 88 0.82 8.63 -6.78
C GLY A 88 0.45 9.72 -5.78
N ILE A 89 1.37 10.13 -4.90
CA ILE A 89 1.12 11.20 -3.91
C ILE A 89 0.79 12.52 -4.63
N ILE A 90 1.54 12.87 -5.67
CA ILE A 90 1.29 14.08 -6.47
C ILE A 90 -0.10 13.99 -7.12
N LYS A 91 -0.46 12.84 -7.70
CA LYS A 91 -1.78 12.63 -8.30
C LYS A 91 -2.90 12.74 -7.28
N ALA A 92 -2.81 12.03 -6.15
CA ALA A 92 -3.81 12.06 -5.08
C ALA A 92 -4.03 13.47 -4.52
N SER A 93 -2.96 14.28 -4.40
CA SER A 93 -3.06 15.66 -3.88
C SER A 93 -3.77 16.64 -4.82
N THR A 94 -3.91 16.29 -6.09
CA THR A 94 -4.49 17.17 -7.13
C THR A 94 -5.78 16.62 -7.74
N ASP A 95 -6.09 15.35 -7.49
CA ASP A 95 -7.25 14.68 -8.06
C ASP A 95 -8.51 14.96 -7.22
N SER A 96 -9.46 15.68 -7.82
CA SER A 96 -10.76 15.97 -7.23
C SER A 96 -11.92 15.23 -7.91
N SER A 97 -11.60 14.27 -8.77
CA SER A 97 -12.56 13.53 -9.59
C SER A 97 -13.56 12.72 -8.76
N TRP A 98 -14.65 12.30 -9.40
CA TRP A 98 -15.62 11.41 -8.77
C TRP A 98 -15.04 10.01 -8.54
N SER A 99 -14.23 9.49 -9.46
CA SER A 99 -13.55 8.20 -9.31
C SER A 99 -12.64 8.21 -8.08
N PHE A 100 -11.88 9.28 -7.86
CA PHE A 100 -11.06 9.42 -6.65
C PHE A 100 -11.89 9.42 -5.36
N LYS A 101 -13.02 10.14 -5.34
CA LYS A 101 -13.93 10.13 -4.19
C LYS A 101 -14.56 8.76 -3.96
N GLN A 102 -14.83 8.01 -5.02
CA GLN A 102 -15.42 6.67 -4.95
C GLN A 102 -14.49 5.67 -4.26
N LEU A 103 -13.17 5.79 -4.39
CA LEU A 103 -12.19 4.95 -3.68
C LEU A 103 -12.38 5.00 -2.15
N LYS A 104 -12.61 6.21 -1.62
CA LYS A 104 -12.80 6.45 -0.19
C LYS A 104 -14.13 5.92 0.34
N LEU A 105 -15.04 5.50 -0.53
CA LEU A 105 -16.35 4.94 -0.20
C LEU A 105 -16.40 3.41 -0.24
N GLN A 106 -15.30 2.76 -0.63
CA GLN A 106 -15.20 1.30 -0.62
C GLN A 106 -15.09 0.75 0.81
N ASP A 107 -15.26 -0.56 0.98
CA ASP A 107 -15.18 -1.25 2.27
C ASP A 107 -14.14 -2.39 2.22
N PRO A 108 -12.99 -2.28 2.92
CA PRO A 108 -12.54 -1.10 3.67
C PRO A 108 -12.23 0.08 2.74
N PRO A 109 -12.26 1.35 3.24
CA PRO A 109 -11.94 2.51 2.42
C PRO A 109 -10.54 2.43 1.82
N HIS A 110 -10.42 2.72 0.52
CA HIS A 110 -9.12 2.91 -0.12
C HIS A 110 -8.75 4.38 -0.02
N GLU A 111 -7.72 4.65 0.75
CA GLU A 111 -7.22 6.00 0.99
C GLU A 111 -5.80 6.11 0.42
N PRO A 112 -5.63 6.26 -0.91
CA PRO A 112 -4.33 6.30 -1.55
C PRO A 112 -3.36 7.26 -0.87
N GLU A 113 -3.84 8.44 -0.43
CA GLU A 113 -3.04 9.43 0.30
C GLU A 113 -2.26 8.84 1.49
N LYS A 114 -2.90 7.97 2.28
CA LYS A 114 -2.28 7.33 3.47
C LYS A 114 -1.40 6.16 3.04
N GLU A 115 -1.90 5.32 2.15
CA GLU A 115 -1.23 4.07 1.74
C GLU A 115 0.02 4.33 0.91
N LEU A 116 -0.02 5.33 0.03
CA LEU A 116 1.12 5.78 -0.76
C LEU A 116 2.24 6.30 0.15
N LEU A 117 1.89 7.07 1.19
CA LEU A 117 2.87 7.65 2.11
C LEU A 117 3.49 6.59 3.02
N ALA A 118 2.69 5.65 3.53
CA ALA A 118 3.16 4.49 4.27
C ALA A 118 4.12 3.64 3.42
N GLY A 119 3.72 3.30 2.20
CA GLY A 119 4.53 2.53 1.26
C GLY A 119 5.84 3.24 0.90
N LEU A 120 5.80 4.56 0.70
CA LEU A 120 7.00 5.36 0.42
C LEU A 120 8.00 5.35 1.58
N ALA A 121 7.52 5.49 2.83
CA ALA A 121 8.37 5.41 4.02
C ALA A 121 9.09 4.06 4.13
N LEU A 122 8.38 2.97 3.88
CA LEU A 122 8.93 1.60 3.86
C LEU A 122 9.91 1.38 2.70
N ALA A 123 9.60 1.89 1.50
CA ALA A 123 10.48 1.76 0.34
C ALA A 123 11.78 2.57 0.51
N TYR A 124 11.71 3.75 1.14
CA TYR A 124 12.92 4.48 1.54
C TYR A 124 13.75 3.74 2.58
N HIS A 125 13.11 3.09 3.56
CA HIS A 125 13.81 2.24 4.51
C HIS A 125 14.54 1.09 3.79
N ALA A 126 13.83 0.35 2.93
CA ALA A 126 14.35 -0.79 2.18
C ALA A 126 15.50 -0.42 1.22
N SER A 127 15.55 0.84 0.74
CA SER A 127 16.62 1.36 -0.13
C SER A 127 17.75 2.05 0.63
N ASN A 128 17.81 1.92 1.96
CA ASN A 128 18.79 2.58 2.84
C ASN A 128 18.77 4.12 2.79
N LYS A 129 17.68 4.71 2.30
CA LYS A 129 17.46 6.17 2.27
C LYS A 129 16.86 6.62 3.61
N HIS A 130 17.56 6.35 4.71
CA HIS A 130 17.04 6.43 6.08
C HIS A 130 16.49 7.81 6.46
N ASN A 131 17.14 8.91 6.07
CA ASN A 131 16.63 10.26 6.37
C ASN A 131 15.26 10.52 5.69
N LEU A 132 15.07 10.06 4.45
CA LEU A 132 13.79 10.18 3.74
C LEU A 132 12.73 9.23 4.33
N SER A 133 13.14 8.04 4.76
CA SER A 133 12.24 7.12 5.48
C SER A 133 11.75 7.74 6.79
N ILE A 134 12.64 8.40 7.55
CA ILE A 134 12.29 9.11 8.78
C ILE A 134 11.29 10.23 8.48
N GLU A 135 11.59 11.10 7.52
CA GLU A 135 10.70 12.20 7.12
C GLU A 135 9.30 11.68 6.77
N LYS A 136 9.20 10.67 5.89
CA LYS A 136 7.90 10.17 5.43
C LYS A 136 7.17 9.31 6.45
N GLY A 137 7.89 8.62 7.32
CA GLY A 137 7.29 7.89 8.44
C GLY A 137 6.67 8.82 9.47
N LEU A 138 7.33 9.95 9.78
CA LEU A 138 6.77 10.97 10.68
C LEU A 138 5.54 11.65 10.06
N ASP A 139 5.65 12.12 8.80
CA ASP A 139 4.53 12.70 8.05
C ASP A 139 3.32 11.75 8.05
N PHE A 140 3.57 10.44 7.87
CA PHE A 140 2.53 9.41 7.89
C PHE A 140 1.87 9.27 9.27
N LEU A 141 2.65 9.14 10.34
CA LEU A 141 2.10 8.94 11.68
C LEU A 141 1.26 10.13 12.13
N ASP A 142 1.63 11.35 11.76
CA ASP A 142 0.81 12.54 11.98
C ASP A 142 -0.49 12.47 11.16
N LEU A 143 -0.40 12.13 9.87
CA LEU A 143 -1.56 12.02 8.97
C LEU A 143 -2.62 11.03 9.48
N VAL A 144 -2.19 9.92 10.09
CA VAL A 144 -3.10 8.87 10.59
C VAL A 144 -3.40 8.97 12.08
N ASN A 145 -2.91 10.01 12.77
CA ASN A 145 -3.03 10.22 14.22
C ASN A 145 -2.41 9.11 15.08
N ASP A 146 -1.33 8.48 14.62
CA ASP A 146 -0.57 7.46 15.34
C ASP A 146 0.79 7.97 15.88
N ALA A 147 1.09 9.27 15.81
CA ALA A 147 2.34 9.84 16.33
C ALA A 147 2.59 9.49 17.82
N SER A 148 1.52 9.47 18.63
CA SER A 148 1.56 9.08 20.05
C SER A 148 1.26 7.60 20.30
N TYR A 149 1.08 6.79 19.26
CA TYR A 149 0.74 5.38 19.39
C TYR A 149 1.78 4.64 20.24
N ASN A 150 1.30 3.72 21.08
CA ASN A 150 2.08 2.65 21.65
C ASN A 150 1.22 1.38 21.76
N VAL A 151 1.86 0.21 21.78
CA VAL A 151 1.17 -1.09 21.72
C VAL A 151 0.21 -1.33 22.90
N THR A 152 0.41 -0.65 24.04
CA THR A 152 -0.48 -0.77 25.21
C THR A 152 -1.81 -0.02 25.04
N MET A 153 -1.90 0.88 24.04
CA MET A 153 -3.14 1.58 23.68
C MET A 153 -4.09 0.74 22.82
N GLY A 154 -3.67 -0.45 22.39
CA GLY A 154 -4.46 -1.35 21.54
C GLY A 154 -4.01 -1.32 20.07
N SER A 155 -4.99 -1.37 19.16
CA SER A 155 -4.73 -1.36 17.71
C SER A 155 -4.35 0.04 17.22
N PRO A 156 -3.43 0.16 16.24
CA PRO A 156 -3.15 1.45 15.59
C PRO A 156 -4.37 1.94 14.81
N ASN A 157 -4.42 3.24 14.53
CA ASN A 157 -5.51 3.85 13.77
C ASN A 157 -5.48 3.46 12.28
N TRP A 158 -4.30 3.16 11.73
CA TRP A 158 -4.15 2.75 10.34
C TRP A 158 -3.68 1.30 10.18
N SER A 159 -4.30 0.63 9.21
CA SER A 159 -3.85 -0.63 8.62
C SER A 159 -4.06 -0.55 7.11
N PHE A 160 -3.17 -1.16 6.33
CA PHE A 160 -3.27 -1.16 4.88
C PHE A 160 -4.53 -1.90 4.41
N SER A 161 -5.34 -1.29 3.55
CA SER A 161 -6.67 -1.81 3.19
C SER A 161 -6.64 -3.17 2.50
N ARG A 162 -5.54 -3.51 1.82
CA ARG A 162 -5.36 -4.77 1.08
C ARG A 162 -4.62 -5.86 1.87
N ASN A 163 -3.97 -5.48 2.98
CA ASN A 163 -3.31 -6.41 3.88
C ASN A 163 -3.14 -5.79 5.27
N GLN A 164 -4.08 -6.10 6.18
CA GLN A 164 -4.12 -5.53 7.54
C GLN A 164 -2.95 -5.95 8.44
N SER A 165 -2.16 -6.97 8.05
CA SER A 165 -0.92 -7.27 8.77
C SER A 165 0.08 -6.12 8.67
N ILE A 166 0.02 -5.32 7.59
CA ILE A 166 0.80 -4.10 7.43
C ILE A 166 0.02 -2.95 8.05
N ASN A 167 0.58 -2.34 9.10
CA ASN A 167 -0.07 -1.27 9.85
C ASN A 167 0.95 -0.26 10.41
N SER A 168 0.50 0.71 11.21
CA SER A 168 1.39 1.76 11.74
C SER A 168 2.56 1.21 12.58
N LYS A 169 2.47 -0.01 13.10
CA LYS A 169 3.59 -0.66 13.79
C LYS A 169 4.78 -0.90 12.87
N ASP A 170 4.55 -1.27 11.60
CA ASP A 170 5.62 -1.44 10.62
C ASP A 170 6.35 -0.13 10.33
N ILE A 171 5.60 0.98 10.27
CA ILE A 171 6.18 2.31 10.06
C ILE A 171 6.99 2.74 11.29
N ILE A 172 6.47 2.53 12.49
CA ILE A 172 7.18 2.80 13.75
C ILE A 172 8.46 1.97 13.85
N TRP A 173 8.42 0.71 13.44
CA TRP A 173 9.62 -0.12 13.38
C TRP A 173 10.63 0.39 12.36
N ALA A 174 10.19 0.76 11.16
CA ALA A 174 11.06 1.32 10.12
C ALA A 174 11.69 2.65 10.55
N LEU A 175 10.96 3.48 11.31
CA LEU A 175 11.48 4.68 11.96
C LEU A 175 12.59 4.33 12.95
N SER A 176 12.31 3.45 13.91
CA SER A 176 13.31 3.01 14.91
C SER A 176 14.59 2.48 14.24
N SER A 177 14.44 1.62 13.24
CA SER A 177 15.53 1.04 12.47
C SER A 177 16.31 2.09 11.67
N SER A 178 15.63 3.07 11.05
CA SER A 178 16.28 4.15 10.30
C SER A 178 16.98 5.17 11.21
N TYR A 179 16.42 5.47 12.38
CA TYR A 179 17.10 6.27 13.41
C TYR A 179 18.37 5.57 13.90
N PHE A 180 18.31 4.25 14.12
CA PHE A 180 19.48 3.45 14.47
C PHE A 180 20.58 3.56 13.41
N ALA A 181 20.21 3.35 12.13
CA ALA A 181 21.13 3.40 11.00
C ALA A 181 21.78 4.79 10.79
N THR A 182 21.15 5.86 11.28
CA THR A 182 21.67 7.23 11.22
C THR A 182 22.41 7.65 12.48
N GLY A 183 22.61 6.75 13.45
CA GLY A 183 23.31 7.02 14.72
C GLY A 183 22.49 7.77 15.76
N LYS A 184 21.19 7.97 15.51
CA LYS A 184 20.24 8.64 16.40
C LYS A 184 19.63 7.65 17.38
N TYR A 185 20.46 7.13 18.28
CA TYR A 185 20.09 5.99 19.12
C TYR A 185 18.99 6.31 20.14
N ASN A 186 18.92 7.54 20.65
CA ASN A 186 17.88 7.93 21.60
C ASN A 186 16.49 7.91 20.94
N GLU A 187 16.37 8.49 19.75
CA GLU A 187 15.15 8.47 18.95
C GLU A 187 14.80 7.03 18.53
N SER A 188 15.81 6.23 18.15
CA SER A 188 15.62 4.82 17.84
C SER A 188 15.02 4.03 19.03
N LEU A 189 15.54 4.25 20.24
CA LEU A 189 15.03 3.65 21.48
C LEU A 189 13.62 4.16 21.83
N GLU A 190 13.33 5.44 21.59
CA GLU A 190 11.98 5.99 21.77
C GLU A 190 10.97 5.26 20.88
N TYR A 191 11.26 5.13 19.58
CA TYR A 191 10.35 4.48 18.63
C TYR A 191 10.23 2.97 18.87
N ILE A 192 11.31 2.26 19.25
CA ILE A 192 11.18 0.83 19.55
C ILE A 192 10.32 0.59 20.80
N ASN A 193 10.40 1.50 21.78
CA ASN A 193 9.60 1.41 22.99
C ASN A 193 8.10 1.61 22.75
N LYS A 194 7.70 2.29 21.68
CA LYS A 194 6.28 2.32 21.26
C LYS A 194 5.75 0.92 20.91
N LEU A 195 6.63 0.00 20.49
CA LEU A 195 6.27 -1.37 20.12
C LEU A 195 6.46 -2.39 21.26
N ASN A 196 7.09 -1.97 22.34
CA ASN A 196 7.28 -2.80 23.53
C ASN A 196 6.11 -2.67 24.49
N THR A 197 5.61 -3.81 24.98
CA THR A 197 4.63 -3.84 26.07
C THR A 197 5.23 -3.36 27.39
N ILE A 198 6.53 -3.58 27.57
CA ILE A 198 7.33 -3.09 28.69
C ILE A 198 8.53 -2.35 28.10
N ALA A 199 8.59 -1.03 28.29
CA ALA A 199 9.66 -0.21 27.77
C ALA A 199 11.03 -0.67 28.32
N VAL A 200 12.02 -0.73 27.44
CA VAL A 200 13.41 -1.02 27.77
C VAL A 200 14.20 0.28 27.91
N ASN A 201 15.26 0.25 28.72
CA ASN A 201 16.14 1.39 28.93
C ASN A 201 17.59 0.90 28.85
N TYR A 202 18.29 1.23 27.76
CA TYR A 202 19.67 0.83 27.53
C TYR A 202 20.60 2.05 27.67
N ASP A 203 21.82 1.84 28.16
CA ASP A 203 22.85 2.89 28.17
C ASP A 203 23.44 3.07 26.76
N LEU A 204 22.96 4.08 26.05
CA LEU A 204 23.36 4.34 24.66
C LEU A 204 24.71 5.09 24.54
N SER A 205 25.38 5.36 25.68
CA SER A 205 26.75 5.91 25.68
C SER A 205 27.82 4.83 25.53
N ASP A 206 27.46 3.56 25.73
CA ASP A 206 28.35 2.41 25.57
C ASP A 206 27.95 1.50 24.39
N VAL A 207 28.92 0.72 23.91
CA VAL A 207 28.73 -0.17 22.75
C VAL A 207 27.76 -1.33 23.06
N HIS A 208 27.71 -1.82 24.30
CA HIS A 208 26.82 -2.92 24.68
C HIS A 208 25.35 -2.48 24.69
N GLY A 209 25.04 -1.26 25.14
CA GLY A 209 23.68 -0.73 25.09
C GLY A 209 23.20 -0.48 23.67
N VAL A 210 24.07 -0.01 22.78
CA VAL A 210 23.76 0.09 21.33
C VAL A 210 23.53 -1.28 20.71
N GLN A 211 24.33 -2.30 21.08
CA GLN A 211 24.11 -3.68 20.64
C GLN A 211 22.78 -4.26 21.15
N ASN A 212 22.42 -3.98 22.41
CA ASN A 212 21.14 -4.39 22.97
C ASN A 212 19.96 -3.73 22.24
N LEU A 213 20.06 -2.44 21.91
CA LEU A 213 19.06 -1.74 21.08
C LEU A 213 18.93 -2.40 19.70
N ALA A 214 20.04 -2.71 19.04
CA ALA A 214 20.02 -3.40 17.74
C ALA A 214 19.34 -4.78 17.82
N ALA A 215 19.66 -5.55 18.87
CA ALA A 215 19.05 -6.86 19.12
C ALA A 215 17.53 -6.73 19.36
N GLU A 216 17.11 -5.69 20.07
CA GLU A 216 15.70 -5.42 20.36
C GLU A 216 14.92 -5.04 19.09
N ILE A 217 15.48 -4.19 18.23
CA ILE A 217 14.91 -3.87 16.91
C ILE A 217 14.71 -5.14 16.08
N ALA A 218 15.69 -6.04 16.08
CA ALA A 218 15.59 -7.32 15.37
C ALA A 218 14.54 -8.24 15.99
N ARG A 219 14.47 -8.32 17.32
CA ARG A 219 13.47 -9.11 18.05
C ARG A 219 12.05 -8.64 17.71
N ILE A 220 11.78 -7.34 17.80
CA ILE A 220 10.46 -6.78 17.47
C ILE A 220 10.09 -7.08 16.02
N ARG A 221 11.03 -6.95 15.06
CA ARG A 221 10.75 -7.27 13.65
C ARG A 221 10.24 -8.68 13.45
N SER A 222 10.79 -9.64 14.21
CA SER A 222 10.39 -11.06 14.11
C SER A 222 8.99 -11.36 14.66
N THR A 223 8.39 -10.40 15.38
CA THR A 223 7.08 -10.55 16.05
C THR A 223 5.98 -9.67 15.46
N LEU A 224 6.31 -8.81 14.49
CA LEU A 224 5.36 -8.00 13.75
C LEU A 224 4.66 -8.81 12.65
#